data_AF-A0A3R6KD83-F1
#
_entry.id   AF-A0A3R6KD83-F1
#
_cell.length_a   1.000
_cell.length_b   1.000
_cell.length_c   1.000
_cell.angle_alpha   90.00
_cell.angle_beta   90.00
_cell.angle_gamma   90.00
#
_symmetry.space_group_name_H-M   'P 1'
#
loop_
_entity.id
_entity.type
_entity.pdbx_description
1 polymer ?
#
loop_
_entity_poly.entity_id
_entity_poly.type
_entity_poly.pdbx_seq_one_letter_code
_entity_poly.pdbx_strand_id
1 'polypeptide(L)'
;MNPPYLPGQYTEYPAAVQGWAQQALPGGSNTSGMEVGLNSERIEYYLGKARNNIDSDTVVLGSTGKYDIIAETEGYTYFKMSDDVWTSLEKEAGGNYDEIWKVNQQFIDEQIAANKNILLSNDPYQGYYFDDGARRFYQREIDYILSKGYTFELTSDGLWKAVRK
;
A
#
# COMPACT_ATOMS: atom_id res chain seq x y z
N MET A 1 -5.35 23.31 -30.21
CA MET A 1 -5.80 21.95 -30.52
C MET A 1 -4.91 21.00 -29.73
N ASN A 2 -5.40 20.46 -28.62
CA ASN A 2 -4.67 19.45 -27.84
C ASN A 2 -4.94 18.07 -28.45
N PRO A 3 -3.94 17.17 -28.51
CA PRO A 3 -4.11 15.82 -29.01
C PRO A 3 -4.99 14.98 -28.07
N PRO A 4 -5.60 13.90 -28.59
CA PRO A 4 -6.62 13.14 -27.88
C PRO A 4 -6.01 12.31 -26.74
N TYR A 5 -6.59 12.45 -25.55
CA TYR A 5 -6.32 11.60 -24.39
C TYR A 5 -6.76 10.16 -24.72
N LEU A 6 -5.81 9.22 -24.73
CA LEU A 6 -6.10 7.79 -24.77
C LEU A 6 -6.12 7.22 -23.33
N PRO A 7 -7.13 6.42 -22.97
CA PRO A 7 -7.30 5.88 -21.62
C PRO A 7 -6.40 4.64 -21.44
N GLY A 8 -5.26 4.84 -20.79
CA GLY A 8 -4.40 3.76 -20.26
C GLY A 8 -4.63 3.66 -18.76
N GLN A 9 -4.95 2.46 -18.30
CA GLN A 9 -5.42 2.15 -16.95
C GLN A 9 -4.47 2.69 -15.86
N TYR A 10 -5.05 3.43 -14.91
CA TYR A 10 -4.38 3.93 -13.73
C TYR A 10 -4.21 2.78 -12.74
N THR A 11 -2.95 2.47 -12.43
CA THR A 11 -2.58 1.31 -11.63
C THR A 11 -1.95 1.81 -10.34
N GLU A 12 -2.31 1.16 -9.25
CA GLU A 12 -1.90 1.50 -7.89
C GLU A 12 -0.36 1.59 -7.74
N TYR A 13 0.41 0.99 -8.66
CA TYR A 13 1.87 1.03 -8.80
C TYR A 13 2.28 0.89 -10.29
N PRO A 14 3.56 1.13 -10.68
CA PRO A 14 4.00 1.31 -12.08
C PRO A 14 3.60 0.19 -13.06
N ALA A 15 3.41 0.55 -14.33
CA ALA A 15 2.85 -0.29 -15.41
C ALA A 15 3.56 -1.65 -15.63
N ALA A 16 4.83 -1.79 -15.23
CA ALA A 16 5.57 -3.06 -15.29
C ALA A 16 4.92 -4.19 -14.45
N VAL A 17 4.11 -3.83 -13.45
CA VAL A 17 3.47 -4.74 -12.50
C VAL A 17 2.16 -5.33 -13.02
N GLN A 18 1.50 -4.72 -14.02
CA GLN A 18 0.22 -5.20 -14.55
C GLN A 18 0.35 -6.46 -15.43
N GLY A 19 1.55 -6.75 -15.95
CA GLY A 19 1.77 -7.81 -16.92
C GLY A 19 2.20 -9.17 -16.35
N TRP A 20 2.50 -9.27 -15.05
CA TRP A 20 3.24 -10.41 -14.49
C TRP A 20 2.57 -11.16 -13.33
N ALA A 21 1.26 -11.00 -13.13
CA ALA A 21 0.49 -11.94 -12.29
C ALA A 21 0.60 -13.41 -12.80
N GLN A 22 1.25 -13.66 -13.93
CA GLN A 22 1.58 -14.97 -14.44
C GLN A 22 3.04 -15.06 -14.89
N GLN A 23 3.94 -15.45 -13.98
CA GLN A 23 5.00 -16.40 -14.30
C GLN A 23 5.65 -16.95 -13.03
N ALA A 24 5.22 -18.15 -12.63
CA ALA A 24 6.10 -19.02 -11.86
C ALA A 24 7.28 -19.40 -12.78
N LEU A 25 8.40 -18.70 -12.68
CA LEU A 25 9.62 -19.13 -13.34
C LEU A 25 10.30 -20.24 -12.50
N PRO A 26 10.68 -21.37 -13.13
CA PRO A 26 11.37 -22.45 -12.43
C PRO A 26 12.86 -22.11 -12.27
N GLY A 27 13.34 -22.27 -11.03
CA GLY A 27 14.67 -22.66 -10.57
C GLY A 27 15.94 -22.12 -11.28
N GLY A 28 16.83 -21.49 -10.50
CA GLY A 28 18.21 -21.24 -10.93
C GLY A 28 19.16 -20.58 -9.92
N SER A 29 19.70 -21.38 -9.00
CA SER A 29 21.05 -21.31 -8.40
C SER A 29 21.46 -20.21 -7.38
N ASN A 30 21.60 -20.69 -6.14
CA ASN A 30 22.81 -20.70 -5.30
C ASN A 30 23.59 -19.40 -5.01
N THR A 31 23.22 -18.69 -3.94
CA THR A 31 24.16 -18.02 -3.03
C THR A 31 23.73 -18.20 -1.57
N SER A 32 24.51 -18.99 -0.84
CA SER A 32 24.73 -19.00 0.61
C SER A 32 23.77 -18.19 1.51
N GLY A 33 22.89 -18.90 2.23
CA GLY A 33 22.45 -18.52 3.58
C GLY A 33 21.61 -17.26 3.76
N MET A 34 21.01 -16.70 2.71
CA MET A 34 20.00 -15.64 2.87
C MET A 34 18.65 -16.30 3.21
N GLU A 35 18.06 -15.93 4.35
CA GLU A 35 16.65 -16.20 4.60
C GLU A 35 15.85 -15.64 3.41
N VAL A 36 15.08 -16.49 2.75
CA VAL A 36 14.16 -16.07 1.69
C VAL A 36 13.02 -15.33 2.40
N GLY A 37 13.11 -14.01 2.48
CA GLY A 37 12.12 -13.16 3.15
C GLY A 37 12.74 -11.87 3.68
N LEU A 38 11.91 -10.84 3.86
CA LEU A 38 12.37 -9.59 4.45
C LEU A 38 12.51 -9.79 5.96
N ASN A 39 13.73 -9.64 6.48
CA ASN A 39 13.94 -9.55 7.92
C ASN A 39 13.52 -8.17 8.46
N SER A 40 13.44 -8.03 9.78
CA SER A 40 12.98 -6.78 10.42
C SER A 40 13.82 -5.55 10.06
N GLU A 41 15.14 -5.70 9.86
CA GLU A 41 16.01 -4.59 9.47
C GLU A 41 15.70 -4.10 8.05
N ARG A 42 15.42 -5.02 7.12
CA ARG A 42 15.00 -4.68 5.76
C ARG A 42 13.62 -4.06 5.73
N ILE A 43 12.67 -4.59 6.52
CA ILE A 43 11.33 -3.99 6.66
C ILE A 43 11.45 -2.53 7.12
N GLU A 44 12.22 -2.27 8.18
CA GLU A 44 12.40 -0.90 8.70
C GLU A 44 13.11 0.00 7.68
N TYR A 45 14.08 -0.53 6.92
CA TYR A 45 14.72 0.22 5.84
C TYR A 45 13.69 0.72 4.81
N TYR A 46 12.78 -0.14 4.35
CA TYR A 46 11.75 0.26 3.38
C TYR A 46 10.69 1.18 3.97
N LEU A 47 10.30 0.95 5.23
CA LEU A 47 9.41 1.85 5.96
C LEU A 47 10.00 3.27 6.05
N GLY A 48 11.27 3.41 6.40
CA GLY A 48 11.96 4.69 6.45
C GLY A 48 12.00 5.43 5.11
N LYS A 49 11.77 4.73 3.99
CA LYS A 49 11.65 5.31 2.64
C LYS A 49 10.20 5.55 2.20
N ALA A 50 9.24 4.93 2.88
CA ALA A 50 7.83 4.97 2.52
C ALA A 50 6.99 5.91 3.39
N ARG A 51 7.41 6.19 4.63
CA ARG A 51 6.74 7.10 5.56
C ARG A 51 6.92 8.55 5.10
N ASN A 52 5.80 9.25 4.91
CA ASN A 52 5.79 10.68 4.61
C ASN A 52 4.95 11.42 5.65
N ASN A 53 5.29 12.69 5.93
CA ASN A 53 4.56 13.58 6.86
C ASN A 53 4.27 12.92 8.23
N ILE A 54 5.29 12.32 8.85
CA ILE A 54 5.11 11.47 10.04
C ILE A 54 4.58 12.21 11.27
N ASP A 55 4.72 13.53 11.32
CA ASP A 55 4.27 14.36 12.44
C ASP A 55 2.75 14.64 12.40
N SER A 56 2.05 14.28 11.33
CA SER A 56 0.60 14.51 11.21
C SER A 56 -0.19 13.60 12.15
N ASP A 57 -1.22 14.11 12.82
CA ASP A 57 -2.14 13.29 13.63
C ASP A 57 -3.10 12.42 12.79
N THR A 58 -3.03 12.54 11.46
CA THR A 58 -3.90 11.84 10.53
C THR A 58 -3.08 11.09 9.49
N VAL A 59 -3.44 9.82 9.25
CA VAL A 59 -2.98 9.04 8.10
C VAL A 59 -4.12 8.89 7.10
N VAL A 60 -3.81 8.99 5.81
CA VAL A 60 -4.75 8.67 4.73
C VAL A 60 -4.27 7.48 3.92
N LEU A 61 -5.20 6.56 3.66
CA LEU A 61 -5.03 5.35 2.87
C LEU A 61 -5.98 5.37 1.68
N GLY A 62 -5.72 4.57 0.64
CA GLY A 62 -6.56 4.58 -0.54
C GLY A 62 -5.93 3.97 -1.76
N SER A 63 -6.67 4.04 -2.87
CA SER A 63 -6.11 3.77 -4.18
C SER A 63 -5.21 4.92 -4.64
N THR A 64 -4.05 4.58 -5.16
CA THR A 64 -3.04 5.53 -5.69
C THR A 64 -3.65 6.55 -6.63
N GLY A 65 -3.09 7.76 -6.59
CA GLY A 65 -3.55 8.90 -7.38
C GLY A 65 -4.71 9.66 -6.73
N LYS A 66 -5.51 9.03 -5.85
CA LYS A 66 -6.51 9.75 -5.05
C LYS A 66 -5.95 10.12 -3.68
N TYR A 67 -5.47 9.13 -2.91
CA TYR A 67 -5.00 9.39 -1.55
C TYR A 67 -3.73 10.25 -1.53
N ASP A 68 -2.83 10.08 -2.50
CA ASP A 68 -1.58 10.85 -2.58
C ASP A 68 -1.85 12.35 -2.68
N ILE A 69 -2.81 12.74 -3.54
CA ILE A 69 -3.18 14.14 -3.74
C ILE A 69 -3.78 14.72 -2.45
N ILE A 70 -4.66 13.96 -1.77
CA ILE A 70 -5.24 14.38 -0.49
C ILE A 70 -4.14 14.51 0.57
N ALA A 71 -3.25 13.53 0.66
CA ALA A 71 -2.17 13.52 1.65
C ALA A 71 -1.20 14.69 1.47
N GLU A 72 -0.78 14.94 0.23
CA GLU A 72 0.13 16.02 -0.13
C GLU A 72 -0.54 17.40 0.07
N THR A 73 -1.83 17.52 -0.24
CA THR A 73 -2.60 18.78 -0.09
C THR A 73 -2.86 19.11 1.37
N GLU A 74 -3.29 18.13 2.17
CA GLU A 74 -3.70 18.30 3.56
C GLU A 74 -2.55 18.10 4.56
N GLY A 75 -1.39 17.66 4.11
CA GLY A 75 -0.24 17.37 4.97
C GLY A 75 -0.46 16.15 5.87
N TYR A 76 -1.25 15.16 5.43
CA TYR A 76 -1.47 13.92 6.18
C TYR A 76 -0.29 12.96 6.02
N THR A 77 -0.11 12.08 7.01
CA THR A 77 0.77 10.92 6.90
C THR A 77 0.26 9.99 5.79
N TYR A 78 1.15 9.44 4.98
CA TYR A 78 0.79 8.49 3.92
C TYR A 78 1.97 7.57 3.58
N PHE A 79 1.65 6.42 2.98
CA PHE A 79 2.61 5.44 2.53
C PHE A 79 2.91 5.64 1.05
N LYS A 80 4.13 6.02 0.70
CA LYS A 80 4.59 6.15 -0.69
C LYS A 80 6.10 6.13 -0.74
N MET A 81 6.65 5.33 -1.65
CA MET A 81 8.08 5.26 -1.93
C MET A 81 8.32 5.47 -3.44
N SER A 82 9.56 5.77 -3.83
CA SER A 82 9.91 5.91 -5.25
C SER A 82 9.92 4.55 -5.96
N ASP A 83 9.76 4.57 -7.28
CA ASP A 83 9.77 3.37 -8.14
C ASP A 83 11.05 2.54 -7.99
N ASP A 84 12.20 3.18 -7.82
CA ASP A 84 13.49 2.49 -7.60
C ASP A 84 13.52 1.74 -6.25
N VAL A 85 12.96 2.35 -5.20
CA VAL A 85 12.87 1.72 -3.88
C VAL A 85 11.88 0.56 -3.92
N TRP A 86 10.75 0.73 -4.61
CA TRP A 86 9.77 -0.32 -4.82
C TRP A 86 10.37 -1.51 -5.58
N THR A 87 11.06 -1.25 -6.68
CA THR A 87 11.74 -2.29 -7.48
C THR A 87 12.76 -3.07 -6.64
N SER A 88 13.47 -2.37 -5.75
CA SER A 88 14.43 -3.00 -4.84
C SER A 88 13.71 -3.90 -3.82
N LEU A 89 12.60 -3.41 -3.24
CA LEU A 89 11.76 -4.17 -2.31
C LEU A 89 11.21 -5.45 -2.94
N GLU A 90 10.65 -5.36 -4.13
CA GLU A 90 10.11 -6.51 -4.86
C GLU A 90 11.20 -7.57 -5.13
N LYS A 91 12.38 -7.12 -5.57
CA LYS A 91 13.52 -8.02 -5.84
C LYS A 91 13.97 -8.73 -4.57
N GLU A 92 14.09 -8.03 -3.45
CA GLU A 92 14.51 -8.62 -2.17
C GLU A 92 13.44 -9.54 -1.58
N ALA A 93 12.16 -9.22 -1.77
CA ALA A 93 11.04 -10.08 -1.43
C ALA A 93 10.94 -11.31 -2.35
N GLY A 94 11.76 -11.41 -3.41
CA GLY A 94 11.67 -12.48 -4.41
C GLY A 94 10.35 -12.49 -5.16
N GLY A 95 9.71 -11.32 -5.34
CA GLY A 95 8.38 -11.19 -5.90
C GLY A 95 7.25 -11.70 -5.00
N ASN A 96 7.55 -12.01 -3.72
CA ASN A 96 6.53 -12.46 -2.77
C ASN A 96 5.76 -11.26 -2.19
N TYR A 97 4.51 -11.10 -2.65
CA TYR A 97 3.63 -10.03 -2.19
C TYR A 97 3.26 -10.12 -0.71
N ASP A 98 3.34 -11.31 -0.09
CA ASP A 98 3.16 -11.45 1.36
C ASP A 98 4.34 -10.90 2.15
N GLU A 99 5.56 -10.97 1.61
CA GLU A 99 6.73 -10.35 2.22
C GLU A 99 6.66 -8.83 2.09
N ILE A 100 6.30 -8.32 0.91
CA ILE A 100 6.07 -6.88 0.67
C ILE A 100 4.97 -6.34 1.60
N TRP A 101 3.90 -7.12 1.78
CA TRP A 101 2.80 -6.76 2.68
C TRP A 101 3.26 -6.50 4.12
N LYS A 102 4.29 -7.18 4.63
CA LYS A 102 4.80 -6.94 6.00
C LYS A 102 5.24 -5.49 6.22
N VAL A 103 5.80 -4.86 5.18
CA VAL A 103 6.19 -3.44 5.21
C VAL A 103 4.95 -2.57 5.42
N ASN A 104 3.91 -2.78 4.61
CA ASN A 104 2.68 -2.00 4.73
C ASN A 104 1.92 -2.28 6.04
N GLN A 105 1.88 -3.54 6.46
CA GLN A 105 1.25 -3.93 7.72
C GLN A 105 1.89 -3.23 8.92
N GLN A 106 3.23 -3.17 8.97
CA GLN A 106 3.94 -2.50 10.05
C GLN A 106 3.70 -0.98 10.03
N PHE A 107 3.62 -0.35 8.85
CA PHE A 107 3.22 1.06 8.74
C PHE A 107 1.86 1.31 9.39
N ILE A 108 0.86 0.48 9.08
CA ILE A 108 -0.49 0.62 9.66
C ILE A 108 -0.46 0.40 11.17
N ASP A 109 0.28 -0.61 11.66
CA ASP A 109 0.43 -0.86 13.08
C ASP A 109 1.02 0.35 13.83
N GLU A 110 2.00 1.03 13.26
CA GLU A 110 2.58 2.24 13.83
C GLU A 110 1.58 3.40 13.88
N GLN A 111 0.76 3.57 12.85
CA GLN A 111 -0.27 4.63 12.86
C GLN A 111 -1.38 4.36 13.87
N ILE A 112 -1.77 3.09 14.04
CA ILE A 112 -2.71 2.66 15.07
C ILE A 112 -2.09 2.85 16.47
N ALA A 113 -0.82 2.48 16.67
CA ALA A 113 -0.11 2.61 17.94
C ALA A 113 0.10 4.07 18.35
N ALA A 114 0.34 4.95 17.38
CA ALA A 114 0.41 6.40 17.57
C ALA A 114 -0.97 7.06 17.75
N ASN A 115 -2.07 6.28 17.76
CA ASN A 115 -3.45 6.77 17.92
C ASN A 115 -3.85 7.84 16.89
N LYS A 116 -3.37 7.71 15.65
CA LYS A 116 -3.72 8.63 14.56
C LYS A 116 -5.17 8.45 14.11
N ASN A 117 -5.75 9.52 13.58
CA ASN A 117 -6.95 9.40 12.76
C ASN A 117 -6.59 8.64 11.48
N ILE A 118 -7.41 7.67 11.09
CA ILE A 118 -7.23 6.93 9.84
C ILE A 118 -8.37 7.33 8.91
N LEU A 119 -8.01 7.91 7.77
CA LEU A 119 -8.92 8.26 6.69
C LEU A 119 -8.68 7.37 5.48
N LEU A 120 -9.74 7.08 4.75
CA LEU A 120 -9.73 6.30 3.52
C LEU A 120 -10.33 7.15 2.42
N SER A 121 -9.59 7.31 1.33
CA SER A 121 -10.04 8.12 0.20
C SER A 121 -11.09 7.43 -0.68
N ASN A 122 -11.23 6.10 -0.57
CA ASN A 122 -12.19 5.31 -1.33
C ASN A 122 -13.17 4.60 -0.38
N ASP A 123 -14.28 4.12 -0.93
CA ASP A 123 -15.30 3.40 -0.17
C ASP A 123 -14.79 1.99 0.22
N PRO A 124 -14.54 1.73 1.52
CA PRO A 124 -13.92 0.49 1.97
C PRO A 124 -14.81 -0.74 1.77
N TYR A 125 -16.09 -0.57 1.41
CA TYR A 125 -17.03 -1.67 1.19
C TYR A 125 -17.17 -2.07 -0.29
N GLN A 126 -16.46 -1.42 -1.22
CA GLN A 126 -16.56 -1.73 -2.66
C GLN A 126 -15.84 -3.00 -3.11
N GLY A 127 -14.82 -3.45 -2.36
CA GLY A 127 -14.00 -4.59 -2.74
C GLY A 127 -12.94 -4.24 -3.79
N TYR A 128 -11.66 -4.45 -3.45
CA TYR A 128 -10.51 -4.10 -4.31
C TYR A 128 -9.71 -5.35 -4.67
N TYR A 129 -10.08 -5.98 -5.78
CA TYR A 129 -9.50 -7.23 -6.25
C TYR A 129 -8.89 -7.09 -7.66
N PHE A 130 -7.97 -7.98 -7.99
CA PHE A 130 -7.58 -8.24 -9.36
C PHE A 130 -8.60 -9.16 -10.05
N ASP A 131 -8.52 -9.28 -11.37
CA ASP A 131 -9.47 -10.08 -12.17
C ASP A 131 -9.46 -11.58 -11.81
N ASP A 132 -8.35 -12.05 -11.24
CA ASP A 132 -8.19 -13.43 -10.73
C ASP A 132 -8.74 -13.63 -9.31
N GLY A 133 -9.31 -12.58 -8.71
CA GLY A 133 -9.85 -12.58 -7.34
C GLY A 133 -8.81 -12.38 -6.25
N ALA A 134 -7.53 -12.18 -6.57
CA ALA A 134 -6.52 -11.83 -5.58
C ALA A 134 -6.78 -10.43 -5.00
N ARG A 135 -6.52 -10.28 -3.69
CA ARG A 135 -6.66 -8.98 -3.01
C ARG A 135 -5.58 -8.01 -3.50
N ARG A 136 -5.99 -6.79 -3.86
CA ARG A 136 -5.06 -5.66 -3.98
C ARG A 136 -4.53 -5.26 -2.60
N PHE A 137 -3.43 -4.53 -2.57
CA PHE A 137 -2.88 -4.02 -1.30
C PHE A 137 -3.92 -3.23 -0.51
N TYR A 138 -4.66 -2.34 -1.16
CA TYR A 138 -5.68 -1.55 -0.48
C TYR A 138 -6.78 -2.42 0.15
N GLN A 139 -7.20 -3.53 -0.48
CA GLN A 139 -8.11 -4.48 0.17
C GLN A 139 -7.48 -5.13 1.41
N ARG A 140 -6.19 -5.45 1.36
CA ARG A 140 -5.48 -5.98 2.54
C ARG A 140 -5.43 -4.96 3.68
N GLU A 141 -5.24 -3.68 3.38
CA GLU A 141 -5.29 -2.61 4.39
C GLU A 141 -6.67 -2.51 5.05
N ILE A 142 -7.73 -2.51 4.25
CA ILE A 142 -9.12 -2.51 4.74
C ILE A 142 -9.38 -3.73 5.63
N ASP A 143 -9.08 -4.93 5.14
CA ASP A 143 -9.26 -6.19 5.86
C ASP A 143 -8.48 -6.17 7.19
N TYR A 144 -7.25 -5.65 7.17
CA TYR A 144 -6.41 -5.55 8.34
C TYR A 144 -6.97 -4.58 9.38
N ILE A 145 -7.39 -3.38 8.96
CA ILE A 145 -7.99 -2.38 9.86
C ILE A 145 -9.29 -2.92 10.48
N LEU A 146 -10.14 -3.59 9.70
CA LEU A 146 -11.33 -4.28 10.22
C LEU A 146 -10.96 -5.35 11.26
N SER A 147 -9.90 -6.13 11.00
CA SER A 147 -9.41 -7.16 11.95
C SER A 147 -8.92 -6.58 13.28
N LYS A 148 -8.54 -5.30 13.30
CA LYS A 148 -8.14 -4.55 14.51
C LYS A 148 -9.32 -3.96 15.29
N GLY A 149 -10.56 -4.27 14.89
CA GLY A 149 -11.77 -3.84 15.59
C GLY A 149 -12.32 -2.48 15.15
N TYR A 150 -11.89 -1.99 13.99
CA TYR A 150 -12.43 -0.76 13.42
C TYR A 150 -13.66 -1.01 12.55
N THR A 151 -14.43 0.05 12.33
CA THR A 151 -15.44 0.22 11.29
C THR A 151 -15.20 1.51 10.55
N PHE A 152 -15.89 1.71 9.42
CA PHE A 152 -15.75 2.91 8.62
C PHE A 152 -17.04 3.70 8.55
N GLU A 153 -16.91 5.01 8.77
CA GLU A 153 -17.99 5.99 8.68
C GLU A 153 -17.68 7.01 7.58
N LEU A 154 -18.66 7.28 6.73
CA LEU A 154 -18.54 8.31 5.69
C LEU A 154 -18.53 9.69 6.34
N THR A 155 -17.52 10.50 6.01
CA THR A 155 -17.38 11.87 6.46
C THR A 155 -18.10 12.84 5.52
N SER A 156 -18.35 14.06 5.97
CA SER A 156 -19.07 15.07 5.16
C SER A 156 -18.32 15.53 3.92
N ASP A 157 -16.99 15.39 3.90
CA ASP A 157 -16.09 15.69 2.80
C ASP A 157 -15.86 14.50 1.84
N GLY A 158 -16.58 13.39 2.04
CA GLY A 158 -16.57 12.24 1.12
C GLY A 158 -15.38 11.29 1.30
N LEU A 159 -14.70 11.36 2.44
CA LEU A 159 -13.73 10.37 2.89
C LEU A 159 -14.40 9.37 3.84
N TRP A 160 -13.69 8.31 4.21
CA TRP A 160 -14.16 7.35 5.19
C TRP A 160 -13.24 7.32 6.39
N LYS A 161 -13.77 7.58 7.57
CA LYS A 161 -13.01 7.56 8.81
C LYS A 161 -13.08 6.18 9.44
N ALA A 162 -11.93 5.62 9.80
CA ALA A 162 -11.89 4.43 10.65
C ALA A 162 -12.17 4.83 12.10
N VAL A 163 -13.18 4.20 12.70
CA VAL A 163 -13.58 4.37 14.10
C VAL A 163 -13.53 3.02 14.82
N ARG A 164 -13.04 2.99 16.05
CA ARG A 164 -13.04 1.74 16.84
C ARG A 164 -14.46 1.43 17.32
N LYS A 165 -14.86 0.16 17.21
CA LYS A 165 -16.07 -0.35 17.87
C LYS A 165 -15.91 -0.40 19.38
#